data_AF-A0A243B2N0-F1
#
_entry.id   AF-A0A243B2N0-F1
#
_cell.length_a   1.000
_cell.length_b   1.000
_cell.length_c   1.000
_cell.angle_alpha   90.00
_cell.angle_beta   90.00
_cell.angle_gamma   90.00
#
_symmetry.space_group_name_H-M   'P 1'
#
loop_
_entity.id
_entity.type
_entity.pdbx_description
1 polymer ?
#
loop_
_entity_poly.entity_id
_entity_poly.type
_entity_poly.pdbx_seq_one_letter_code
_entity_poly.pdbx_strand_id
1 'polypeptide(L)'
;MNRFVRYWCQLMIENNANFVHKRKLSLANKVVITALMSALATMFQAAGNLIPGIGLFISPFATLPIFLAICYSIREGVLSYLLTILLLFIIEPSELIVFPFTTGLLGIALGLSFIQFKRRIWVISFSAICLLIGITIVLDIFRFPVLGPTIHTTMDIKIISSIFILSFLYCWIYAGLCRILLNRLYKVLF
;
A
#
# COMPACT_ATOMS: atom_id res chain seq x y z
N MET A 1 -30.91 11.39 -0.91
CA MET A 1 -29.76 10.60 -0.42
C MET A 1 -28.62 11.56 -0.07
N ASN A 2 -28.22 11.64 1.21
CA ASN A 2 -27.26 12.64 1.71
C ASN A 2 -25.91 12.54 0.99
N ARG A 3 -25.29 13.69 0.71
CA ARG A 3 -23.97 13.83 0.04
C ARG A 3 -22.89 12.97 0.68
N PHE A 4 -22.99 12.77 2.00
CA PHE A 4 -22.15 11.88 2.81
C PHE A 4 -22.29 10.40 2.42
N VAL A 5 -23.52 9.87 2.35
CA VAL A 5 -23.78 8.48 1.97
C VAL A 5 -23.28 8.21 0.54
N ARG A 6 -23.44 9.19 -0.35
CA ARG A 6 -22.97 9.08 -1.74
C ARG A 6 -21.45 9.02 -1.86
N TYR A 7 -20.72 9.68 -0.96
CA TYR A 7 -19.26 9.63 -0.91
C TYR A 7 -18.73 8.25 -0.48
N TRP A 8 -19.31 7.67 0.57
CA TRP A 8 -18.89 6.36 1.08
C TRP A 8 -19.30 5.18 0.18
N CYS A 9 -20.45 5.32 -0.49
CA CYS A 9 -20.92 4.36 -1.50
C CYS A 9 -20.36 4.62 -2.90
N GLN A 10 -19.47 5.61 -3.06
CA GLN A 10 -18.92 5.93 -4.37
C GLN A 10 -18.10 4.76 -4.93
N LEU A 11 -18.30 4.49 -6.22
CA LEU A 11 -17.51 3.53 -6.97
C LEU A 11 -16.08 4.05 -7.05
N MET A 12 -15.12 3.18 -6.74
CA MET A 12 -13.70 3.55 -6.82
C MET A 12 -13.13 3.41 -8.23
N ILE A 13 -13.76 2.56 -9.05
CA ILE A 13 -13.49 2.43 -10.48
C ILE A 13 -14.78 2.80 -11.21
N GLU A 14 -14.73 3.89 -11.99
CA GLU A 14 -15.89 4.45 -12.70
C GLU A 14 -16.17 3.73 -14.03
N ASN A 15 -15.13 3.15 -14.65
CA ASN A 15 -15.22 2.40 -15.91
C ASN A 15 -14.98 0.91 -15.68
N ASN A 16 -15.88 0.05 -16.17
CA ASN A 16 -15.85 -1.42 -16.06
C ASN A 16 -14.42 -2.01 -15.92
N ALA A 17 -14.18 -2.70 -14.81
CA ALA A 17 -12.90 -3.33 -14.40
C ALA A 17 -12.27 -4.31 -15.42
N ASN A 18 -12.90 -4.51 -16.58
CA ASN A 18 -12.51 -5.45 -17.62
C ASN A 18 -11.40 -4.94 -18.55
N PHE A 19 -10.94 -3.69 -18.43
CA PHE A 19 -9.99 -3.10 -19.38
C PHE A 19 -8.51 -3.29 -19.02
N VAL A 20 -8.13 -3.26 -17.73
CA VAL A 20 -6.71 -3.36 -17.34
C VAL A 20 -6.18 -4.78 -17.51
N HIS A 21 -7.05 -5.79 -17.36
CA HIS A 21 -6.67 -7.20 -17.53
C HIS A 21 -6.54 -7.65 -18.99
N LYS A 22 -6.92 -6.81 -19.98
CA LYS A 22 -7.05 -7.23 -21.39
C LYS A 22 -5.92 -6.79 -22.32
N ARG A 23 -4.94 -5.99 -21.87
CA ARG A 23 -3.77 -5.69 -22.73
C ARG A 23 -2.83 -6.89 -22.72
N LYS A 24 -2.75 -7.61 -23.85
CA LYS A 24 -1.65 -8.55 -24.14
C LYS A 24 -0.36 -7.76 -24.26
N LEU A 25 0.32 -7.54 -23.15
CA LEU A 25 1.65 -6.94 -23.12
C LEU A 25 2.70 -8.02 -23.45
N SER A 26 3.75 -7.64 -24.18
CA SER A 26 4.91 -8.51 -24.39
C SER A 26 5.53 -8.88 -23.04
N LEU A 27 6.16 -10.05 -22.97
CA LEU A 27 6.85 -10.50 -21.76
C LEU A 27 7.90 -9.45 -21.30
N ALA A 28 8.65 -8.88 -22.25
CA ALA A 28 9.64 -7.85 -21.98
C ALA A 28 9.04 -6.65 -21.24
N ASN A 29 7.90 -6.13 -21.70
CA ASN A 29 7.29 -4.96 -21.08
C ASN A 29 6.77 -5.28 -19.67
N LYS A 30 6.31 -6.51 -19.41
CA LYS A 30 5.88 -6.92 -18.05
C LYS A 30 7.06 -6.90 -17.09
N VAL A 31 8.18 -7.51 -17.49
CA VAL A 31 9.40 -7.52 -16.70
C VAL A 31 9.89 -6.09 -16.43
N VAL A 32 9.89 -5.21 -17.43
CA VAL A 32 10.30 -3.81 -17.27
C VAL A 32 9.40 -3.06 -16.29
N ILE A 33 8.07 -3.22 -16.38
CA ILE A 33 7.13 -2.58 -15.45
C ILE A 33 7.35 -3.09 -14.02
N THR A 34 7.46 -4.40 -13.85
CA THR A 34 7.69 -5.03 -12.54
C THR A 34 9.00 -4.57 -11.91
N ALA A 35 10.09 -4.53 -12.69
CA ALA A 35 11.39 -4.03 -12.23
C ALA A 35 11.32 -2.54 -11.87
N LEU A 36 10.67 -1.71 -12.70
CA LEU A 36 10.53 -0.28 -12.45
C LEU A 36 9.71 0.00 -11.19
N MET A 37 8.56 -0.66 -11.01
CA MET A 37 7.72 -0.50 -9.82
C MET A 37 8.44 -0.96 -8.57
N SER A 38 9.18 -2.06 -8.65
CA SER A 38 9.98 -2.55 -7.54
C SER A 38 11.13 -1.61 -7.18
N ALA A 39 11.84 -1.06 -8.16
CA ALA A 39 12.90 -0.08 -7.93
C ALA A 39 12.35 1.18 -7.26
N LEU A 40 11.22 1.72 -7.74
CA LEU A 40 10.55 2.87 -7.11
C LEU A 40 10.09 2.58 -5.68
N ALA A 41 9.49 1.41 -5.45
CA ALA A 41 9.07 1.00 -4.11
C ALA A 41 10.27 0.90 -3.16
N THR A 42 11.38 0.33 -3.63
CA THR A 42 12.63 0.21 -2.87
C THR A 42 13.19 1.59 -2.54
N MET A 43 13.27 2.50 -3.52
CA MET A 43 13.79 3.85 -3.30
C MET A 43 12.96 4.64 -2.29
N PHE A 44 11.63 4.57 -2.39
CA PHE A 44 10.76 5.26 -1.43
C PHE A 44 10.87 4.65 -0.04
N GLN A 45 10.83 3.33 0.06
CA GLN A 45 10.94 2.67 1.36
C GLN A 45 12.29 2.97 2.00
N ALA A 46 13.38 2.87 1.23
CA ALA A 46 14.72 3.10 1.74
C ALA A 46 14.97 4.55 2.16
N ALA A 47 14.21 5.51 1.61
CA ALA A 47 14.28 6.88 2.06
C ALA A 47 13.96 7.00 3.56
N GLY A 48 13.12 6.10 4.11
CA GLY A 48 12.71 6.05 5.52
C GLY A 48 13.86 6.17 6.51
N ASN A 49 14.93 5.41 6.29
CA ASN A 49 16.07 5.36 7.19
C ASN A 49 17.32 6.04 6.62
N LEU A 50 17.46 6.16 5.28
CA LEU A 50 18.55 6.92 4.65
C LEU A 50 18.44 8.44 4.87
N ILE A 51 17.23 9.00 4.98
CA ILE A 51 17.00 10.44 5.18
C ILE A 51 16.24 10.63 6.50
N PRO A 52 16.92 10.75 7.65
CA PRO A 52 16.24 10.88 8.93
C PRO A 52 15.29 12.08 8.96
N GLY A 53 14.09 11.88 9.52
CA GLY A 53 13.02 12.87 9.57
C GLY A 53 12.19 12.93 8.30
N ILE A 54 12.72 13.51 7.21
CA ILE A 54 11.96 13.71 5.96
C ILE A 54 11.63 12.38 5.28
N GLY A 55 12.57 11.44 5.31
CA GLY A 55 12.44 10.11 4.73
C GLY A 55 11.29 9.30 5.30
N LEU A 56 10.97 9.47 6.59
CA LEU A 56 9.81 8.82 7.23
C LEU A 56 8.48 9.27 6.61
N PHE A 57 8.40 10.49 6.07
CA PHE A 57 7.23 10.96 5.32
C PHE A 57 7.22 10.43 3.87
N ILE A 58 8.39 10.08 3.33
CA ILE A 58 8.55 9.56 1.97
C ILE A 58 8.30 8.04 1.90
N SER A 59 8.72 7.27 2.91
CA SER A 59 8.55 5.81 2.99
C SER A 59 7.11 5.32 2.71
N PRO A 60 6.06 5.95 3.28
CA PRO A 60 4.66 5.70 2.91
C PRO A 60 4.37 5.61 1.41
N PHE A 61 5.06 6.39 0.58
CA PHE A 61 4.83 6.41 -0.87
C PHE A 61 5.27 5.12 -1.58
N ALA A 62 6.05 4.24 -0.92
CA ALA A 62 6.36 2.90 -1.42
C ALA A 62 5.11 2.02 -1.64
N THR A 63 4.00 2.36 -0.99
CA THR A 63 2.69 1.72 -1.21
C THR A 63 2.16 1.94 -2.64
N LEU A 64 2.45 3.11 -3.26
CA LEU A 64 1.89 3.50 -4.56
C LEU A 64 2.44 2.66 -5.72
N PRO A 65 3.76 2.44 -5.88
CA PRO A 65 4.27 1.56 -6.94
C PRO A 65 3.72 0.14 -6.85
N ILE A 66 3.61 -0.43 -5.64
CA ILE A 66 3.04 -1.78 -5.43
C ILE A 66 1.54 -1.80 -5.79
N PHE A 67 0.79 -0.80 -5.33
CA PHE A 67 -0.61 -0.63 -5.70
C PHE A 67 -0.81 -0.58 -7.22
N LEU A 68 -0.02 0.25 -7.91
CA LEU A 68 -0.08 0.39 -9.37
C LEU A 68 0.27 -0.92 -10.08
N ALA A 69 1.29 -1.62 -9.61
CA ALA A 69 1.69 -2.90 -10.18
C ALA A 69 0.57 -3.95 -10.09
N ILE A 70 -0.18 -3.98 -8.98
CA ILE A 70 -1.32 -4.90 -8.79
C ILE A 70 -2.52 -4.51 -9.64
N CYS A 71 -2.84 -3.21 -9.68
CA CYS A 71 -3.89 -2.72 -10.57
C CYS A 71 -3.59 -3.08 -12.02
N TYR A 72 -2.31 -3.05 -12.43
CA TYR A 72 -1.87 -3.49 -13.74
C TYR A 72 -2.01 -5.00 -13.94
N SER A 73 -1.43 -5.81 -13.05
CA SER A 73 -1.60 -7.25 -13.02
C SER A 73 -1.26 -7.80 -11.64
N ILE A 74 -2.17 -8.60 -11.08
CA ILE A 74 -1.97 -9.21 -9.74
C ILE A 74 -0.64 -10.00 -9.68
N ARG A 75 -0.31 -10.75 -10.74
CA ARG A 75 0.93 -11.55 -10.78
C ARG A 75 2.17 -10.66 -10.74
N GLU A 76 2.21 -9.63 -11.59
CA GLU A 76 3.33 -8.69 -11.66
C GLU A 76 3.44 -7.85 -10.38
N GLY A 77 2.32 -7.49 -9.76
CA GLY A 77 2.31 -6.80 -8.48
C GLY A 77 2.89 -7.63 -7.33
N VAL A 78 2.57 -8.92 -7.25
CA VAL A 78 3.18 -9.83 -6.27
C VAL A 78 4.68 -10.02 -6.55
N LEU A 79 5.08 -10.15 -7.83
CA LEU A 79 6.49 -10.22 -8.20
C LEU A 79 7.24 -8.92 -7.84
N SER A 80 6.63 -7.76 -8.07
CA SER A 80 7.18 -6.45 -7.71
C SER A 80 7.37 -6.34 -6.19
N TYR A 81 6.42 -6.84 -5.41
CA TYR A 81 6.52 -6.88 -3.95
C TYR A 81 7.69 -7.77 -3.48
N LEU A 82 7.79 -8.99 -4.01
CA LEU A 82 8.90 -9.91 -3.69
C LEU A 82 10.26 -9.34 -4.11
N LEU A 83 10.35 -8.75 -5.30
CA LEU A 83 11.58 -8.13 -5.79
C LEU A 83 11.99 -6.94 -4.91
N THR A 84 11.02 -6.17 -4.40
CA THR A 84 11.29 -5.05 -3.49
C THR A 84 11.86 -5.53 -2.16
N ILE A 85 11.34 -6.64 -1.63
CA ILE A 85 11.91 -7.28 -0.42
C ILE A 85 13.36 -7.70 -0.67
N LEU A 86 13.65 -8.32 -1.81
CA LEU A 86 15.01 -8.72 -2.17
C LEU A 86 15.95 -7.52 -2.33
N LEU A 87 15.49 -6.44 -2.94
CA LEU A 87 16.29 -5.22 -3.08
C LEU A 87 16.53 -4.53 -1.74
N LEU A 88 15.52 -4.45 -0.88
CA LEU A 88 15.66 -3.92 0.48
C LEU A 88 16.60 -4.77 1.33
N PHE A 89 16.56 -6.10 1.18
CA PHE A 89 17.53 -6.98 1.86
C PHE A 89 18.99 -6.60 1.54
N ILE A 90 19.27 -6.18 0.31
CA ILE A 90 20.61 -5.80 -0.15
C ILE A 90 20.96 -4.37 0.29
N ILE A 91 20.03 -3.43 0.15
CA ILE A 91 20.31 -1.99 0.32
C ILE A 91 20.14 -1.55 1.77
N GLU A 92 19.02 -1.95 2.40
CA GLU A 92 18.64 -1.46 3.72
C GLU A 92 17.87 -2.55 4.50
N PRO A 93 18.59 -3.47 5.15
CA PRO A 93 17.98 -4.60 5.85
C PRO A 93 17.14 -4.19 7.07
N SER A 94 17.28 -2.97 7.57
CA SER A 94 16.44 -2.43 8.66
C SER A 94 14.97 -2.30 8.24
N GLU A 95 14.70 -1.96 6.99
CA GLU A 95 13.34 -1.80 6.45
C GLU A 95 12.71 -3.12 6.00
N LEU A 96 13.48 -4.23 6.05
CA LEU A 96 13.03 -5.56 5.64
C LEU A 96 11.87 -6.09 6.49
N ILE A 97 11.75 -5.66 7.74
CA ILE A 97 10.64 -6.05 8.61
C ILE A 97 9.46 -5.10 8.39
N VAL A 98 9.73 -3.81 8.25
CA VAL A 98 8.66 -2.79 8.14
C VAL A 98 7.91 -2.93 6.81
N PHE A 99 8.62 -3.01 5.69
CA PHE A 99 8.01 -3.04 4.36
C PHE A 99 7.01 -4.18 4.13
N PRO A 100 7.38 -5.47 4.31
CA PRO A 100 6.50 -6.57 3.94
C PRO A 100 5.24 -6.61 4.80
N PHE A 101 5.27 -6.11 6.03
CA PHE A 101 4.14 -6.15 6.95
C PHE A 101 3.33 -4.85 6.97
N THR A 102 3.88 -3.71 6.53
CA THR A 102 3.17 -2.42 6.58
C THR A 102 2.92 -1.84 5.20
N THR A 103 3.86 -1.08 4.64
CA THR A 103 3.73 -0.33 3.39
C THR A 103 3.53 -1.25 2.18
N GLY A 104 4.31 -2.32 2.06
CA GLY A 104 4.16 -3.31 1.00
C GLY A 104 2.85 -4.09 1.12
N LEU A 105 2.50 -4.56 2.33
CA LEU A 105 1.24 -5.27 2.58
C LEU A 105 0.03 -4.40 2.25
N LEU A 106 0.07 -3.13 2.64
CA LEU A 106 -1.00 -2.19 2.35
C LEU A 106 -1.13 -1.91 0.85
N GLY A 107 -0.02 -1.79 0.13
CA GLY A 107 -0.03 -1.67 -1.33
C GLY A 107 -0.76 -2.86 -1.98
N ILE A 108 -0.53 -4.07 -1.45
CA ILE A 108 -1.26 -5.28 -1.86
C ILE A 108 -2.75 -5.21 -1.50
N ALA A 109 -3.05 -4.93 -0.24
CA ALA A 109 -4.41 -4.90 0.28
C ALA A 109 -5.26 -3.87 -0.47
N LEU A 110 -4.74 -2.66 -0.69
CA LEU A 110 -5.40 -1.63 -1.48
C LEU A 110 -5.57 -2.07 -2.93
N GLY A 111 -4.52 -2.58 -3.59
CA GLY A 111 -4.58 -2.98 -5.00
C GLY A 111 -5.62 -4.06 -5.25
N LEU A 112 -5.61 -5.12 -4.45
CA LEU A 112 -6.60 -6.21 -4.52
C LEU A 112 -7.99 -5.70 -4.19
N SER A 113 -8.12 -4.88 -3.16
CA SER A 113 -9.42 -4.34 -2.75
C SER A 113 -10.04 -3.44 -3.81
N PHE A 114 -9.23 -2.63 -4.51
CA PHE A 114 -9.70 -1.82 -5.62
C PHE A 114 -10.23 -2.67 -6.79
N ILE A 115 -9.62 -3.82 -7.04
CA ILE A 115 -10.05 -4.74 -8.10
C ILE A 115 -11.32 -5.51 -7.69
N GLN A 116 -11.36 -5.99 -6.45
CA GLN A 116 -12.42 -6.88 -5.97
C GLN A 116 -13.66 -6.12 -5.46
N PHE A 117 -13.47 -4.99 -4.77
CA PHE A 117 -14.57 -4.25 -4.15
C PHE A 117 -14.91 -3.00 -4.94
N LYS A 118 -16.21 -2.87 -5.25
CA LYS A 118 -16.74 -1.74 -6.01
C LYS A 118 -16.83 -0.45 -5.18
N ARG A 119 -17.15 -0.56 -3.88
CA ARG A 119 -17.42 0.62 -3.02
C ARG A 119 -16.21 0.98 -2.15
N ARG A 120 -16.02 2.29 -1.97
CA ARG A 120 -14.92 2.85 -1.17
C ARG A 120 -14.87 2.33 0.27
N ILE A 121 -16.00 2.22 0.95
CA ILE A 121 -16.03 1.78 2.35
C ILE A 121 -15.39 0.40 2.54
N TRP A 122 -15.68 -0.54 1.64
CA TRP A 122 -15.14 -1.91 1.71
C TRP A 122 -13.63 -1.93 1.49
N VAL A 123 -13.13 -1.11 0.57
CA VAL A 123 -11.69 -1.01 0.31
C VAL A 123 -10.93 -0.44 1.51
N ILE A 124 -11.45 0.64 2.11
CA ILE A 124 -10.81 1.25 3.28
C ILE A 124 -10.83 0.28 4.45
N SER A 125 -11.97 -0.35 4.75
CA SER A 125 -12.09 -1.27 5.87
C SER A 125 -11.18 -2.50 5.73
N PHE A 126 -11.15 -3.14 4.56
CA PHE A 126 -10.28 -4.30 4.32
C PHE A 126 -8.80 -3.92 4.45
N SER A 127 -8.40 -2.80 3.84
CA SER A 127 -7.01 -2.33 3.88
C SER A 127 -6.59 -1.91 5.29
N ALA A 128 -7.48 -1.28 6.06
CA ALA A 128 -7.23 -0.89 7.45
C ALA A 128 -7.08 -2.10 8.38
N ILE A 129 -7.90 -3.15 8.21
CA ILE A 129 -7.75 -4.40 8.97
C ILE A 129 -6.42 -5.08 8.64
N CYS A 130 -6.07 -5.15 7.35
CA CYS A 130 -4.82 -5.74 6.91
C CYS A 130 -3.60 -4.98 7.47
N LEU A 131 -3.65 -3.64 7.46
CA LEU A 131 -2.61 -2.80 8.05
C LEU A 131 -2.52 -2.94 9.57
N LEU A 132 -3.65 -3.04 10.27
CA LEU A 132 -3.67 -3.27 11.71
C LEU A 132 -2.99 -4.61 12.06
N ILE A 133 -3.30 -5.68 11.33
CA ILE A 133 -2.67 -6.99 11.50
C ILE A 133 -1.16 -6.89 11.24
N GLY A 134 -0.78 -6.18 10.18
CA GLY A 134 0.63 -5.91 9.86
C GLY A 134 1.39 -5.22 10.98
N ILE A 135 0.85 -4.10 11.49
CA ILE A 135 1.48 -3.31 12.55
C ILE A 135 1.55 -4.10 13.87
N THR A 136 0.49 -4.83 14.22
CA THR A 136 0.48 -5.67 15.44
C THR A 136 1.54 -6.78 15.37
N ILE A 137 1.70 -7.44 14.22
CA ILE A 137 2.78 -8.42 14.01
C ILE A 137 4.16 -7.80 14.21
N VAL A 138 4.41 -6.62 13.64
CA VAL A 138 5.71 -5.93 13.76
C VAL A 138 6.01 -5.52 15.20
N LEU A 139 4.99 -5.03 15.93
CA LEU A 139 5.16 -4.58 17.31
C LEU A 139 5.29 -5.74 18.31
N ASP A 140 4.49 -6.81 18.17
CA ASP A 140 4.45 -7.90 19.16
C ASP A 140 5.48 -8.99 18.90
N ILE A 141 5.64 -9.40 17.64
CA ILE A 141 6.52 -10.53 17.29
C ILE A 141 7.95 -10.04 17.11
N PHE A 142 8.14 -9.01 16.30
CA PHE A 142 9.48 -8.51 15.98
C PHE A 142 9.99 -7.48 17.02
N ARG A 143 9.12 -6.99 17.91
CA ARG A 143 9.43 -5.97 18.92
C ARG A 143 10.17 -4.76 18.36
N PHE A 144 9.95 -4.46 17.08
CA PHE A 144 10.61 -3.36 16.42
C PHE A 144 9.85 -2.07 16.79
N PRO A 145 10.48 -1.10 17.47
CA PRO A 145 9.80 0.09 17.97
C PRO A 145 9.58 1.09 16.82
N VAL A 146 8.64 0.76 15.91
CA VAL A 146 8.25 1.64 14.79
C VAL A 146 7.68 2.97 15.29
N LEU A 147 7.10 2.99 16.50
CA LEU A 147 6.42 4.14 17.09
C LEU A 147 7.27 4.87 18.16
N GLY A 148 8.57 4.56 18.24
CA GLY A 148 9.50 5.17 19.18
C GLY A 148 9.57 4.46 20.55
N PRO A 149 10.61 4.76 21.35
CA PRO A 149 10.96 4.01 22.57
C PRO A 149 10.00 4.24 23.76
N THR A 150 9.04 5.15 23.64
CA THR A 150 8.17 5.60 24.75
C THR A 150 6.93 4.72 24.97
N ILE A 151 6.68 3.73 24.10
CA ILE A 151 5.55 2.80 24.25
C ILE A 151 6.09 1.52 24.89
N HIS A 152 6.11 1.50 26.22
CA HIS A 152 6.47 0.32 26.98
C HIS A 152 5.46 -0.81 26.70
N THR A 153 5.87 -1.77 25.86
CA THR A 153 5.61 -3.23 25.75
C THR A 153 4.32 -3.90 26.26
N THR A 154 3.34 -3.19 26.83
CA THR A 154 2.01 -3.73 27.14
C THR A 154 1.04 -3.24 26.07
N MET A 155 0.64 -4.14 25.17
CA MET A 155 -0.48 -3.95 24.24
C MET A 155 -1.77 -3.71 25.04
N ASP A 156 -1.99 -2.48 25.50
CA ASP A 156 -3.26 -2.06 26.09
C ASP A 156 -4.30 -1.88 24.97
N ILE A 157 -5.56 -2.17 25.28
CA ILE A 157 -6.69 -2.02 24.36
C ILE A 157 -6.78 -0.59 23.81
N LYS A 158 -6.32 0.39 24.59
CA LYS A 158 -6.20 1.80 24.19
C LYS A 158 -5.22 2.02 23.05
N ILE A 159 -4.06 1.34 23.06
CA ILE A 159 -3.03 1.46 22.02
C ILE A 159 -3.53 0.82 20.73
N ILE A 160 -4.11 -0.38 20.81
CA ILE A 160 -4.68 -1.08 19.64
C ILE A 160 -5.80 -0.22 19.01
N SER A 161 -6.68 0.34 19.82
CA SER A 161 -7.76 1.23 19.33
C SER A 161 -7.19 2.48 18.64
N SER A 162 -6.16 3.09 19.20
CA SER A 162 -5.48 4.24 18.60
C SER A 162 -4.83 3.89 17.25
N ILE A 163 -4.10 2.77 17.18
CA ILE A 163 -3.49 2.28 15.93
C ILE A 163 -4.57 2.00 14.88
N PHE A 164 -5.71 1.43 15.28
CA PHE A 164 -6.81 1.17 14.35
C PHE A 164 -7.40 2.46 13.78
N ILE A 165 -7.67 3.47 14.62
CA ILE A 165 -8.18 4.77 14.18
C ILE A 165 -7.20 5.43 13.20
N LEU A 166 -5.91 5.43 13.52
CA LEU A 166 -4.87 6.00 12.66
C LEU A 166 -4.74 5.23 11.34
N SER A 167 -4.77 3.90 11.39
CA SER A 167 -4.74 3.02 10.20
C SER A 167 -5.94 3.28 9.29
N PHE A 168 -7.12 3.46 9.87
CA PHE A 168 -8.33 3.78 9.11
C PHE A 168 -8.22 5.15 8.41
N LEU A 169 -7.75 6.17 9.13
CA LEU A 169 -7.53 7.51 8.58
C LEU A 169 -6.48 7.48 7.46
N TYR A 170 -5.38 6.74 7.67
CA TYR A 170 -4.32 6.58 6.70
C TYR A 170 -4.82 5.89 5.42
N CYS A 171 -5.52 4.77 5.55
CA CYS A 171 -6.16 4.08 4.42
C CYS A 171 -7.19 4.95 3.71
N TRP A 172 -7.91 5.82 4.43
CA TRP A 172 -8.90 6.71 3.83
C TRP A 172 -8.25 7.75 2.90
N ILE A 173 -7.13 8.35 3.35
CA ILE A 173 -6.32 9.29 2.55
C ILE A 173 -5.73 8.55 1.34
N TYR A 174 -5.08 7.41 1.57
CA TYR A 174 -4.43 6.64 0.50
C TYR A 174 -5.41 6.12 -0.55
N ALA A 175 -6.58 5.63 -0.15
CA ALA A 175 -7.62 5.25 -1.10
C ALA A 175 -8.09 6.44 -1.95
N GLY A 176 -8.14 7.65 -1.37
CA GLY A 176 -8.40 8.88 -2.11
C GLY A 176 -7.33 9.19 -3.16
N LEU A 177 -6.06 9.14 -2.75
CA LEU A 177 -4.91 9.37 -3.63
C LEU A 177 -4.84 8.35 -4.76
N CYS A 178 -4.96 7.06 -4.44
CA CYS A 178 -4.96 5.95 -5.40
C CYS A 178 -6.03 6.12 -6.48
N ARG A 179 -7.24 6.54 -6.08
CA ARG A 179 -8.32 6.80 -7.03
C ARG A 179 -8.00 7.96 -7.97
N ILE A 180 -7.49 9.08 -7.45
CA ILE A 180 -7.10 10.24 -8.27
C ILE A 180 -6.01 9.84 -9.26
N LEU A 181 -5.00 9.11 -8.79
CA LEU A 181 -3.89 8.62 -9.60
C LEU A 181 -4.37 7.70 -10.72
N LEU A 182 -5.22 6.73 -10.39
CA LEU A 182 -5.77 5.80 -11.35
C LEU A 182 -6.63 6.51 -12.41
N ASN A 183 -7.49 7.44 -12.01
CA ASN A 183 -8.29 8.24 -12.94
C ASN A 183 -7.43 9.10 -13.88
N ARG A 184 -6.33 9.66 -13.39
CA ARG A 184 -5.37 10.40 -14.24
C ARG A 184 -4.65 9.48 -15.22
N LEU A 185 -4.17 8.32 -14.75
CA LEU A 185 -3.52 7.33 -15.60
C LEU A 185 -4.46 6.87 -16.73
N TYR A 186 -5.74 6.63 -16.42
CA TYR A 186 -6.74 6.30 -17.44
C TYR A 186 -6.87 7.37 -18.51
N LYS A 187 -6.92 8.66 -18.14
CA LYS A 187 -7.07 9.78 -19.08
C LYS A 187 -5.83 10.04 -19.94
N VAL A 188 -4.65 9.61 -19.50
CA VAL A 188 -3.40 9.78 -20.26
C VAL A 188 -3.18 8.61 -21.23
N LEU A 189 -3.60 7.41 -20.83
CA LEU A 189 -3.46 6.21 -21.64
C LEU A 189 -4.56 6.04 -22.70
N PHE A 190 -5.68 6.75 -22.57
CA PHE A 190 -6.86 6.75 -23.45
C PHE A 190 -7.46 8.15 -23.56
#